data_AF-A0A1F5T027-F1
#
_entry.id   AF-A0A1F5T027-F1
#
_cell.length_a   1.000
_cell.length_b   1.000
_cell.length_c   1.000
_cell.angle_alpha   90.00
_cell.angle_beta   90.00
_cell.angle_gamma   90.00
#
_symmetry.space_group_name_H-M   'P 1'
#
loop_
_entity.id
_entity.type
_entity.pdbx_description
1 polymer ?
#
loop_
_entity_poly.entity_id
_entity_poly.type
_entity_poly.pdbx_seq_one_letter_code
_entity_poly.pdbx_strand_id
1 'polypeptide(L)'
;MKYEIIIGLEFHVQLKTKTKMFCSCDNDATGKTPNTLVCPICLGHPGTLPVVNNEAIKMAIKAALALNCDINLYTKFDRKNYFYPDLPKGYQISQFDKPLAKEGYFDINYKAKDGLAGRLDKEDEMKRIRINRLHVEEDAAKSIHRNNESLIDFNRGGSPLIEIVTEADLRSAQEAKTFAQELQILVRQLELSDADMEKGQLRCDANISLRPVGETKLYPKTEVKNINSFKSLEKALEFEINRQKILWQEGNPPRTQETRGYIDNTGETASQRTKEGFADYRYFPEPDIPPLTFLTEEIAEAENELCELPQFKRQRFMDEYSFSPEDANILTQDKNIANFLEEVVSELEAWVQATKDQSETWELVKEKLMKLAGNWIINKLIPKVQENNLAFDQIKISAENLAELLTIIFRNKLNSTNATKIFDIMWQKGGDPTQIIEEYDMGQTEDSEQITNLIREIINVFPDQVADYKAGKENIIKFLLGQVMKQSQGKVNPKTAEELLKKNLK
;
A
#
# COMPACT_ATOMS: atom_id res chain seq x y z
N MET A 1 -30.22 13.68 -19.23
CA MET A 1 -30.19 12.21 -19.09
C MET A 1 -29.19 11.83 -18.01
N LYS A 2 -29.42 10.73 -17.28
CA LYS A 2 -28.41 10.15 -16.38
C LYS A 2 -27.58 9.13 -17.15
N TYR A 3 -26.27 9.15 -16.96
CA TYR A 3 -25.32 8.23 -17.62
C TYR A 3 -24.65 7.34 -16.58
N GLU A 4 -24.48 6.06 -16.92
CA GLU A 4 -23.63 5.11 -16.21
C GLU A 4 -22.20 5.22 -16.76
N ILE A 5 -21.23 5.27 -15.85
CA ILE A 5 -19.80 5.29 -16.15
C ILE A 5 -19.31 3.84 -16.20
N ILE A 6 -18.57 3.47 -17.24
CA ILE A 6 -18.03 2.12 -17.42
C ILE A 6 -16.51 2.24 -17.55
N ILE A 7 -15.77 1.70 -16.59
CA ILE A 7 -14.31 1.77 -16.54
C ILE A 7 -13.73 0.35 -16.48
N GLY A 8 -12.68 0.11 -17.26
CA GLY A 8 -11.78 -1.04 -17.14
C GLY A 8 -10.33 -0.56 -17.08
N LEU A 9 -9.47 -1.30 -16.40
CA LEU A 9 -8.07 -0.94 -16.18
C LEU A 9 -7.16 -2.03 -16.73
N GLU A 10 -6.00 -1.59 -17.23
CA GLU A 10 -4.93 -2.44 -17.72
C GLU A 10 -3.66 -2.09 -16.94
N PHE A 11 -3.16 -3.04 -16.18
CA PHE A 11 -1.97 -2.86 -15.36
C PHE A 11 -0.80 -3.63 -15.94
N HIS A 12 0.38 -3.01 -15.97
CA HIS A 12 1.63 -3.70 -16.23
C HIS A 12 2.49 -3.66 -14.97
N VAL A 13 2.87 -4.84 -14.48
CA VAL A 13 3.68 -5.01 -13.27
C VAL A 13 5.02 -5.62 -13.65
N GLN A 14 6.11 -4.86 -13.43
CA GLN A 14 7.47 -5.34 -13.65
C GLN A 14 7.87 -6.26 -12.50
N LEU A 15 8.12 -7.54 -12.80
CA LEU A 15 8.50 -8.51 -11.79
C LEU A 15 9.94 -8.31 -11.32
N LYS A 16 10.19 -8.42 -10.02
CA LYS A 16 11.51 -8.25 -9.40
C LYS A 16 12.34 -9.55 -9.34
N THR A 17 12.38 -10.28 -10.46
CA THR A 17 13.23 -11.47 -10.61
C THR A 17 14.71 -11.10 -10.68
N LYS A 18 15.60 -12.07 -10.44
CA LYS A 18 17.06 -11.85 -10.57
C LYS A 18 17.53 -11.67 -12.01
N THR A 19 16.90 -12.37 -12.94
CA THR A 19 17.25 -12.33 -14.38
C THR A 19 16.07 -11.86 -15.22
N LYS A 20 16.35 -11.38 -16.43
CA LYS A 20 15.34 -10.97 -17.41
C LYS A 20 14.41 -12.12 -17.83
N MET A 21 13.35 -11.81 -18.57
CA MET A 21 12.31 -12.77 -18.93
C MET A 21 12.80 -13.88 -19.87
N PHE A 22 13.66 -13.49 -20.81
CA PHE A 22 14.09 -14.35 -21.91
C PHE A 22 15.61 -14.51 -22.04
N CYS A 23 16.39 -14.01 -21.07
CA CYS A 23 17.85 -14.11 -21.04
C CYS A 23 18.42 -14.00 -19.62
N SER A 24 19.72 -14.27 -19.45
CA SER A 24 20.39 -14.32 -18.14
C SER A 24 20.95 -12.98 -17.65
N CYS A 25 20.59 -11.86 -18.28
CA CYS A 25 21.01 -10.54 -17.80
C CYS A 25 20.34 -10.21 -16.47
N ASP A 26 21.04 -9.44 -15.64
CA ASP A 26 20.47 -8.81 -14.46
C ASP A 26 19.25 -7.95 -14.85
N ASN A 27 18.19 -8.04 -14.05
CA ASN A 27 16.92 -7.35 -14.26
C ASN A 27 16.83 -6.01 -13.51
N ASP A 28 17.69 -5.77 -12.53
CA ASP A 28 17.67 -4.51 -11.77
C ASP A 28 18.45 -3.40 -12.48
N ALA A 29 17.76 -2.64 -13.31
CA ALA A 29 18.29 -1.47 -14.00
C ALA A 29 18.47 -0.22 -13.11
N THR A 30 18.07 -0.26 -11.83
CA THR A 30 18.05 0.91 -10.95
C THR A 30 19.46 1.41 -10.68
N GLY A 31 19.73 2.68 -11.00
CA GLY A 31 21.02 3.32 -10.76
C GLY A 31 22.18 2.78 -11.62
N LYS A 32 21.90 1.95 -12.63
CA LYS A 32 22.92 1.37 -13.52
C LYS A 32 23.26 2.31 -14.66
N THR A 33 24.50 2.24 -15.14
CA THR A 33 24.93 2.95 -16.35
C THR A 33 24.15 2.43 -17.57
N PRO A 34 23.68 3.31 -18.48
CA PRO A 34 22.91 2.91 -19.66
C PRO A 34 23.59 1.80 -20.48
N ASN A 35 22.80 0.84 -20.97
CA ASN A 35 23.25 -0.26 -21.83
C ASN A 35 24.36 -1.15 -21.25
N THR A 36 24.38 -1.38 -19.93
CA THR A 36 25.32 -2.29 -19.26
C THR A 36 24.70 -3.63 -18.88
N LEU A 37 23.37 -3.71 -18.75
CA LEU A 37 22.62 -4.92 -18.42
C LEU A 37 22.00 -5.54 -19.68
N VAL A 38 22.85 -5.79 -20.68
CA VAL A 38 22.41 -6.22 -22.01
C VAL A 38 23.21 -7.43 -22.48
N CYS A 39 22.61 -8.21 -23.38
CA CYS A 39 23.25 -9.32 -24.07
C CYS A 39 22.71 -9.43 -25.50
N PRO A 40 23.33 -10.26 -26.37
CA PRO A 40 22.85 -10.46 -27.73
C PRO A 40 21.36 -10.82 -27.84
N ILE A 41 20.81 -11.59 -26.88
CA ILE A 41 19.40 -12.02 -26.89
C ILE A 41 18.46 -10.82 -26.71
N CYS A 42 18.64 -10.03 -25.63
CA CYS A 42 17.73 -8.89 -25.38
C CYS A 42 17.97 -7.73 -26.34
N LEU A 43 19.13 -7.66 -27.00
CA LEU A 43 19.41 -6.74 -28.10
C LEU A 43 18.94 -7.25 -29.47
N GLY A 44 18.35 -8.44 -29.55
CA GLY A 44 17.82 -8.98 -30.80
C GLY A 44 18.88 -9.23 -31.88
N HIS A 45 20.10 -9.62 -31.47
CA HIS A 45 21.15 -9.96 -32.43
C HIS A 45 20.76 -11.17 -33.30
N PRO A 46 21.16 -11.20 -34.58
CA PRO A 46 20.88 -12.33 -35.47
C PRO A 46 21.39 -13.67 -34.90
N GLY A 47 20.55 -14.70 -34.96
CA GLY A 47 20.87 -16.06 -34.52
C GLY A 47 20.71 -16.33 -33.02
N THR A 48 20.17 -15.38 -32.25
CA THR A 48 19.87 -15.56 -30.82
C THR A 48 18.46 -16.14 -30.61
N LEU A 49 18.26 -16.84 -29.48
CA LEU A 49 16.97 -17.44 -29.11
C LEU A 49 16.60 -17.07 -27.67
N PRO A 50 15.31 -16.85 -27.37
CA PRO A 50 14.82 -16.56 -26.02
C PRO A 50 14.78 -17.82 -25.14
N VAL A 51 15.03 -17.66 -23.84
CA VAL A 51 14.91 -18.72 -22.83
C VAL A 51 14.05 -18.24 -21.66
N VAL A 52 12.88 -18.84 -21.46
CA VAL A 52 11.89 -18.43 -20.47
C VAL A 52 12.44 -18.51 -19.04
N ASN A 53 12.20 -17.45 -18.27
CA ASN A 53 12.53 -17.38 -16.85
C ASN A 53 11.49 -18.12 -15.99
N ASN A 54 11.89 -19.22 -15.35
CA ASN A 54 11.01 -20.02 -14.50
C ASN A 54 10.51 -19.27 -13.25
N GLU A 55 11.34 -18.40 -12.66
CA GLU A 55 10.94 -17.59 -11.50
C GLU A 55 9.83 -16.60 -11.87
N ALA A 56 9.92 -15.98 -13.06
CA ALA A 56 8.89 -15.08 -13.56
C ALA A 56 7.54 -15.80 -13.76
N ILE A 57 7.56 -17.04 -14.27
CA ILE A 57 6.34 -17.86 -14.43
C ILE A 57 5.74 -18.20 -13.06
N LYS A 58 6.55 -18.62 -12.08
CA LYS A 58 6.07 -18.89 -10.72
C LYS A 58 5.44 -17.66 -10.06
N MET A 59 6.09 -16.50 -10.19
CA MET A 59 5.56 -15.22 -9.71
C MET A 59 4.23 -14.86 -10.39
N ALA A 60 4.09 -15.10 -11.69
CA ALA A 60 2.86 -14.84 -12.42
C ALA A 60 1.72 -15.81 -12.04
N ILE A 61 2.03 -17.09 -11.77
CA ILE A 61 1.07 -18.07 -11.21
C ILE A 61 0.59 -17.61 -9.83
N LYS A 62 1.50 -17.18 -8.96
CA LYS A 62 1.18 -16.64 -7.64
C LYS A 62 0.25 -15.42 -7.73
N ALA A 63 0.52 -14.51 -8.66
CA ALA A 63 -0.35 -13.37 -8.95
C ALA A 63 -1.75 -13.80 -9.42
N ALA A 64 -1.82 -14.78 -10.31
CA ALA A 64 -3.08 -15.30 -10.84
C ALA A 64 -3.95 -15.93 -9.74
N LEU A 65 -3.36 -16.78 -8.89
CA LEU A 65 -4.06 -17.39 -7.76
C LEU A 65 -4.57 -16.35 -6.77
N ALA A 66 -3.73 -15.35 -6.42
CA ALA A 66 -4.11 -14.28 -5.50
C ALA A 66 -5.25 -13.39 -6.05
N LEU A 67 -5.40 -13.35 -7.38
CA LEU A 67 -6.50 -12.70 -8.10
C LEU A 67 -7.63 -13.66 -8.45
N ASN A 68 -7.66 -14.84 -7.82
CA ASN A 68 -8.68 -15.88 -8.01
C ASN A 68 -8.92 -16.25 -9.48
N CYS A 69 -7.88 -16.18 -10.33
CA CYS A 69 -7.99 -16.50 -11.75
C CYS A 69 -7.91 -18.01 -11.99
N ASP A 70 -8.59 -18.48 -13.03
CA ASP A 70 -8.42 -19.82 -13.58
C ASP A 70 -7.10 -19.89 -14.37
N ILE A 71 -6.16 -20.70 -13.88
CA ILE A 71 -4.87 -20.92 -14.55
C ILE A 71 -5.04 -21.90 -15.71
N ASN A 72 -4.52 -21.52 -16.88
CA ASN A 72 -4.47 -22.42 -18.03
C ASN A 72 -3.33 -23.43 -17.85
N LEU A 73 -3.66 -24.72 -17.70
CA LEU A 73 -2.67 -25.82 -17.67
C LEU A 73 -1.83 -25.94 -18.95
N TYR A 74 -2.28 -25.30 -20.02
CA TYR A 74 -1.57 -25.19 -21.29
C TYR A 74 -1.57 -23.74 -21.74
N THR A 75 -0.38 -23.15 -21.85
CA THR A 75 -0.18 -21.77 -22.31
C THR A 75 0.96 -21.67 -23.32
N LYS A 76 1.00 -20.60 -24.10
CA LYS A 76 2.05 -20.36 -25.09
C LYS A 76 2.38 -18.88 -25.18
N PHE A 77 3.56 -18.58 -25.71
CA PHE A 77 3.95 -17.24 -26.08
C PHE A 77 3.60 -16.94 -27.55
N ASP A 78 3.45 -15.66 -27.84
CA ASP A 78 3.10 -15.09 -29.14
C ASP A 78 3.99 -13.87 -29.41
N ARG A 79 4.23 -13.59 -30.68
CA ARG A 79 4.90 -12.35 -31.11
C ARG A 79 3.87 -11.26 -31.38
N LYS A 80 3.98 -10.15 -30.66
CA LYS A 80 3.28 -8.89 -30.94
C LYS A 80 4.18 -8.02 -31.80
N ASN A 81 3.93 -7.93 -33.10
CA ASN A 81 4.84 -7.31 -34.06
C ASN A 81 4.57 -5.81 -34.19
N TYR A 82 5.56 -4.98 -33.81
CA TYR A 82 5.55 -3.54 -34.06
C TYR A 82 6.98 -2.99 -34.06
N PHE A 83 7.21 -1.93 -34.82
CA PHE A 83 8.52 -1.30 -34.92
C PHE A 83 8.57 -0.04 -34.06
N TYR A 84 9.49 -0.05 -33.09
CA TYR A 84 9.82 1.13 -32.32
C TYR A 84 11.28 1.04 -31.86
N PRO A 85 12.04 2.15 -31.73
CA PRO A 85 13.46 2.11 -31.39
C PRO A 85 13.83 1.43 -30.06
N ASP A 86 12.88 1.35 -29.13
CA ASP A 86 13.06 0.69 -27.83
C ASP A 86 12.82 -0.82 -27.84
N LEU A 87 12.43 -1.38 -28.99
CA LEU A 87 12.14 -2.79 -29.18
C LEU A 87 13.02 -3.37 -30.29
N PRO A 88 14.23 -3.84 -29.96
CA PRO A 88 15.26 -4.13 -30.96
C PRO A 88 14.92 -5.35 -31.83
N LYS A 89 14.08 -6.27 -31.33
CA LYS A 89 13.62 -7.45 -32.07
C LYS A 89 12.59 -7.13 -33.18
N GLY A 90 11.96 -5.96 -33.14
CA GLY A 90 10.81 -5.63 -34.01
C GLY A 90 9.52 -6.37 -33.66
N TYR A 91 9.52 -7.11 -32.55
CA TYR A 91 8.36 -7.74 -31.92
C TYR A 91 8.60 -7.90 -30.43
N GLN A 92 7.52 -7.88 -29.65
CA GLN A 92 7.49 -8.15 -28.22
C GLN A 92 6.98 -9.57 -28.02
N ILE A 93 7.68 -10.38 -27.24
CA ILE A 93 7.18 -11.70 -26.82
C ILE A 93 6.16 -11.47 -25.70
N SER A 94 4.91 -11.89 -25.94
CA SER A 94 3.75 -11.74 -25.04
C SER A 94 2.87 -12.99 -25.13
N GLN A 95 1.63 -12.96 -24.67
CA GLN A 95 0.66 -14.06 -24.87
C GLN A 95 -0.67 -13.50 -25.36
N PHE A 96 -1.24 -14.12 -26.39
CA PHE A 96 -2.47 -13.60 -27.02
C PHE A 96 -3.71 -14.42 -26.67
N ASP A 97 -3.96 -15.55 -27.34
CA ASP A 97 -5.18 -16.35 -27.20
C ASP A 97 -5.12 -17.36 -26.05
N LYS A 98 -3.92 -17.66 -25.53
CA LYS A 98 -3.68 -18.58 -24.40
C LYS A 98 -2.90 -17.85 -23.29
N PRO A 99 -3.49 -16.85 -22.61
CA PRO A 99 -2.83 -16.19 -21.47
C PRO A 99 -2.50 -17.21 -20.38
N LEU A 100 -1.64 -16.84 -19.43
CA LEU A 100 -1.36 -17.67 -18.27
C LEU A 100 -2.63 -17.99 -17.46
N ALA A 101 -3.48 -16.98 -17.23
CA ALA A 101 -4.72 -17.14 -16.49
C ALA A 101 -5.84 -16.22 -17.00
N LYS A 102 -7.08 -16.58 -16.69
CA LYS A 102 -8.30 -15.84 -17.11
C LYS A 102 -9.40 -15.91 -16.06
N GLU A 103 -10.43 -15.10 -16.23
CA GLU A 103 -11.71 -15.22 -15.49
C GLU A 103 -11.56 -15.17 -13.95
N GLY A 104 -10.75 -14.26 -13.43
CA GLY A 104 -10.57 -14.06 -11.99
C GLY A 104 -11.44 -12.98 -11.38
N TYR A 105 -11.17 -12.65 -10.12
CA TYR A 105 -11.78 -11.53 -9.43
C TYR A 105 -10.93 -11.04 -8.24
N PHE A 106 -11.12 -9.78 -7.89
CA PHE A 106 -10.50 -9.16 -6.74
C PHE A 106 -11.51 -8.26 -6.02
N ASP A 107 -11.62 -8.44 -4.71
CA ASP A 107 -12.60 -7.76 -3.86
C ASP A 107 -11.95 -6.52 -3.25
N ILE A 108 -12.61 -5.36 -3.36
CA ILE A 108 -12.11 -4.09 -2.83
C ILE A 108 -13.08 -3.53 -1.79
N ASN A 109 -12.53 -2.96 -0.71
CA ASN A 109 -13.33 -2.23 0.27
C ASN A 109 -13.63 -0.83 -0.27
N TYR A 110 -14.90 -0.51 -0.52
CA TYR A 110 -15.31 0.77 -1.07
C TYR A 110 -16.54 1.34 -0.35
N LYS A 111 -16.34 2.40 0.43
CA LYS A 111 -17.44 3.21 0.96
C LYS A 111 -17.87 4.22 -0.09
N ALA A 112 -18.99 3.96 -0.75
CA ALA A 112 -19.61 4.94 -1.63
C ALA A 112 -19.95 6.21 -0.83
N LYS A 113 -19.47 7.38 -1.28
CA LYS A 113 -20.01 8.66 -0.78
C LYS A 113 -21.45 8.80 -1.28
N ASP A 114 -22.34 9.22 -0.39
CA ASP A 114 -23.77 9.36 -0.64
C ASP A 114 -24.08 9.99 -2.02
N GLY A 115 -24.91 9.30 -2.81
CA GLY A 115 -25.56 9.85 -4.02
C GLY A 115 -24.95 9.51 -5.39
N LEU A 116 -23.84 8.77 -5.47
CA LEU A 116 -23.22 8.34 -6.75
C LEU A 116 -23.36 6.85 -7.06
N ALA A 117 -23.99 6.07 -6.19
CA ALA A 117 -24.22 4.64 -6.39
C ALA A 117 -25.30 4.38 -7.46
N GLY A 118 -24.86 4.22 -8.70
CA GLY A 118 -25.57 3.35 -9.63
C GLY A 118 -25.45 1.92 -9.12
N ARG A 119 -26.51 1.41 -8.47
CA ARG A 119 -26.66 0.01 -8.04
C ARG A 119 -25.59 -0.53 -7.07
N LEU A 120 -25.26 0.21 -6.03
CA LEU A 120 -24.73 -0.41 -4.81
C LEU A 120 -25.85 -0.30 -3.79
N ASP A 121 -26.39 -1.44 -3.36
CA ASP A 121 -27.21 -1.48 -2.17
C ASP A 121 -26.38 -0.90 -1.01
N LYS A 122 -27.02 -0.10 -0.16
CA LYS A 122 -26.38 0.73 0.88
C LYS A 122 -25.63 -0.08 1.97
N GLU A 123 -25.47 -1.39 1.79
CA GLU A 123 -24.95 -2.32 2.80
C GLU A 123 -23.63 -3.00 2.40
N ASP A 124 -23.20 -2.97 1.14
CA ASP A 124 -21.97 -3.68 0.74
C ASP A 124 -20.72 -2.79 0.89
N GLU A 125 -19.95 -3.02 1.96
CA GLU A 125 -18.60 -2.44 2.15
C GLU A 125 -17.57 -3.01 1.17
N MET A 126 -17.86 -4.15 0.53
CA MET A 126 -17.00 -4.85 -0.43
C MET A 126 -17.60 -4.87 -1.83
N LYS A 127 -16.79 -4.52 -2.84
CA LYS A 127 -17.15 -4.60 -4.25
C LYS A 127 -16.22 -5.57 -4.97
N ARG A 128 -16.81 -6.55 -5.66
CA ARG A 128 -16.07 -7.48 -6.52
C ARG A 128 -15.79 -6.87 -7.89
N ILE A 129 -14.52 -6.89 -8.30
CA ILE A 129 -14.07 -6.47 -9.64
C ILE A 129 -13.52 -7.70 -10.36
N ARG A 130 -14.10 -8.06 -11.51
CA ARG A 130 -13.64 -9.24 -12.26
C ARG A 130 -12.35 -8.94 -13.02
N ILE A 131 -11.49 -9.94 -13.11
CA ILE A 131 -10.24 -9.94 -13.87
C ILE A 131 -10.50 -10.72 -15.16
N ASN A 132 -10.29 -10.07 -16.31
CA ASN A 132 -10.46 -10.72 -17.61
C ASN A 132 -9.34 -11.73 -17.86
N ARG A 133 -8.08 -11.29 -17.69
CA ARG A 133 -6.88 -12.09 -17.96
C ARG A 133 -5.67 -11.58 -17.21
N LEU A 134 -4.72 -12.50 -17.02
CA LEU A 134 -3.35 -12.22 -16.61
C LEU A 134 -2.42 -12.94 -17.58
N HIS A 135 -1.46 -12.22 -18.16
CA HIS A 135 -0.48 -12.81 -19.05
C HIS A 135 0.92 -12.26 -18.83
N VAL A 136 1.92 -13.01 -19.33
CA VAL A 136 3.33 -12.69 -19.16
C VAL A 136 3.91 -12.16 -20.47
N GLU A 137 4.70 -11.10 -20.38
CA GLU A 137 5.40 -10.52 -21.51
C GLU A 137 6.77 -9.93 -21.09
N GLU A 138 7.52 -9.43 -22.06
CA GLU A 138 8.73 -8.64 -21.80
C GLU A 138 8.50 -7.14 -21.93
N ASP A 139 9.18 -6.35 -21.11
CA ASP A 139 9.14 -4.91 -21.23
C ASP A 139 10.06 -4.38 -22.36
N ALA A 140 9.67 -3.24 -22.92
CA ALA A 140 10.48 -2.50 -23.88
C ALA A 140 11.57 -1.67 -23.17
N ALA A 141 12.60 -1.27 -23.93
CA ALA A 141 13.65 -0.38 -23.44
C ALA A 141 13.10 1.00 -23.05
N LYS A 142 13.93 1.82 -22.42
CA LYS A 142 13.57 3.19 -22.07
C LYS A 142 13.96 4.13 -23.22
N SER A 143 13.00 4.90 -23.73
CA SER A 143 13.25 6.00 -24.67
C SER A 143 13.29 7.34 -23.93
N ILE A 144 14.34 8.13 -24.14
CA ILE A 144 14.52 9.46 -23.58
C ILE A 144 14.66 10.46 -24.72
N HIS A 145 13.67 11.32 -24.87
CA HIS A 145 13.68 12.36 -25.91
C HIS A 145 14.44 13.60 -25.41
N ARG A 146 15.46 14.04 -26.16
CA ARG A 146 16.22 15.26 -25.90
C ARG A 146 16.36 16.06 -27.19
N ASN A 147 15.77 17.24 -27.23
CA ASN A 147 15.78 18.11 -28.41
C ASN A 147 15.28 17.35 -29.65
N ASN A 148 16.15 17.22 -30.66
CA ASN A 148 15.84 16.55 -31.93
C ASN A 148 16.29 15.08 -31.98
N GLU A 149 16.71 14.50 -30.86
CA GLU A 149 17.23 13.13 -30.79
C GLU A 149 16.51 12.31 -29.71
N SER A 150 16.53 11.00 -29.88
CA SER A 150 16.00 10.04 -28.90
C SER A 150 17.12 9.11 -28.48
N LEU A 151 17.39 9.04 -27.18
CA LEU A 151 18.39 8.17 -26.59
C LEU A 151 17.68 6.92 -26.06
N ILE A 152 18.17 5.75 -26.42
CA ILE A 152 17.59 4.46 -26.01
C ILE A 152 18.50 3.79 -25.00
N ASP A 153 17.92 3.40 -23.86
CA ASP A 153 18.57 2.60 -22.83
C ASP A 153 17.91 1.22 -22.72
N PHE A 154 18.62 0.20 -23.20
CA PHE A 154 18.20 -1.19 -23.25
C PHE A 154 18.35 -1.94 -21.93
N ASN A 155 18.80 -1.29 -20.85
CA ASN A 155 18.91 -1.94 -19.54
C ASN A 155 17.58 -2.59 -19.09
N ARG A 156 16.45 -1.91 -19.31
CA ARG A 156 15.10 -2.44 -18.99
C ARG A 156 14.54 -3.39 -20.07
N GLY A 157 15.06 -3.34 -21.30
CA GLY A 157 14.55 -4.16 -22.39
C GLY A 157 14.69 -5.65 -22.08
N GLY A 158 13.58 -6.38 -22.10
CA GLY A 158 13.52 -7.81 -21.75
C GLY A 158 13.16 -8.12 -20.29
N SER A 159 12.93 -7.11 -19.43
CA SER A 159 12.47 -7.33 -18.06
C SER A 159 11.12 -8.07 -18.03
N PRO A 160 10.89 -9.01 -17.10
CA PRO A 160 9.61 -9.71 -17.02
C PRO A 160 8.48 -8.79 -16.58
N LEU A 161 7.35 -8.93 -17.25
CA LEU A 161 6.18 -8.12 -17.04
C LEU A 161 4.96 -9.02 -16.98
N ILE A 162 4.06 -8.77 -16.04
CA ILE A 162 2.70 -9.32 -16.10
C ILE A 162 1.73 -8.20 -16.45
N GLU A 163 0.85 -8.47 -17.41
CA GLU A 163 -0.27 -7.59 -17.75
C GLU A 163 -1.55 -8.16 -17.14
N ILE A 164 -2.23 -7.36 -16.32
CA ILE A 164 -3.47 -7.68 -15.63
C ILE A 164 -4.57 -6.77 -16.20
N VAL A 165 -5.57 -7.38 -16.82
CA VAL A 165 -6.67 -6.65 -17.45
C VAL A 165 -7.95 -6.92 -16.67
N THR A 166 -8.62 -5.87 -16.21
CA THR A 166 -9.92 -6.00 -15.54
C THR A 166 -11.05 -6.09 -16.55
N GLU A 167 -12.16 -6.70 -16.14
CA GLU A 167 -13.44 -6.42 -16.77
C GLU A 167 -13.86 -4.96 -16.53
N ALA A 168 -14.82 -4.48 -17.31
CA ALA A 168 -15.32 -3.12 -17.21
C ALA A 168 -16.35 -2.94 -16.07
N ASP A 169 -15.97 -3.31 -14.85
CA ASP A 169 -16.84 -3.37 -13.65
C ASP A 169 -16.78 -2.10 -12.78
N LEU A 170 -15.79 -1.24 -13.01
CA LEU A 170 -15.61 0.00 -12.25
C LEU A 170 -16.60 1.06 -12.74
N ARG A 171 -17.15 1.84 -11.80
CA ARG A 171 -18.24 2.82 -12.00
C ARG A 171 -17.90 4.23 -11.56
N SER A 172 -16.74 4.46 -10.95
CA SER A 172 -16.25 5.80 -10.61
C SER A 172 -14.73 5.88 -10.65
N ALA A 173 -14.21 7.10 -10.75
CA ALA A 173 -12.78 7.37 -10.66
C ALA A 173 -12.20 6.95 -9.30
N GLN A 174 -12.97 7.14 -8.22
CA GLN A 174 -12.56 6.73 -6.87
C GLN A 174 -12.49 5.21 -6.74
N GLU A 175 -13.45 4.46 -7.30
CA GLU A 175 -13.37 2.98 -7.32
C GLU A 175 -12.12 2.51 -8.08
N ALA A 176 -11.83 3.12 -9.24
CA ALA A 176 -10.66 2.77 -10.04
C ALA A 176 -9.35 3.04 -9.28
N LYS A 177 -9.26 4.17 -8.58
CA LYS A 177 -8.13 4.49 -7.70
C LYS A 177 -8.00 3.49 -6.56
N THR A 178 -9.08 3.17 -5.86
CA THR A 178 -9.08 2.21 -4.76
C THR A 178 -8.63 0.83 -5.25
N PHE A 179 -9.14 0.36 -6.39
CA PHE A 179 -8.68 -0.89 -7.01
C PHE A 179 -7.18 -0.87 -7.32
N ALA A 180 -6.68 0.21 -7.93
CA ALA A 180 -5.27 0.35 -8.27
C ALA A 180 -4.36 0.31 -7.03
N GLN A 181 -4.80 0.92 -5.93
CA GLN A 181 -4.08 0.91 -4.65
C GLN A 181 -4.07 -0.48 -4.01
N GLU A 182 -5.21 -1.15 -3.96
CA GLU A 182 -5.32 -2.51 -3.41
C GLU A 182 -4.50 -3.52 -4.22
N LEU A 183 -4.49 -3.39 -5.56
CA LEU A 183 -3.65 -4.21 -6.43
C LEU A 183 -2.15 -3.98 -6.16
N GLN A 184 -1.73 -2.72 -5.91
CA GLN A 184 -0.35 -2.42 -5.55
C GLN A 184 0.05 -3.06 -4.23
N ILE A 185 -0.82 -2.98 -3.20
CA ILE A 185 -0.58 -3.61 -1.90
C ILE A 185 -0.45 -5.12 -2.08
N LEU A 186 -1.34 -5.75 -2.85
CA LEU A 186 -1.29 -7.18 -3.16
C LEU A 186 0.05 -7.59 -3.79
N VAL A 187 0.46 -6.89 -4.86
CA VAL A 187 1.70 -7.17 -5.59
C VAL A 187 2.93 -7.03 -4.70
N ARG A 188 2.96 -6.01 -3.82
CA ARG A 188 4.05 -5.79 -2.86
C ARG A 188 4.09 -6.87 -1.78
N GLN A 189 2.93 -7.25 -1.25
CA GLN A 189 2.81 -8.26 -0.19
C GLN A 189 3.24 -9.65 -0.65
N LEU A 190 2.89 -9.99 -1.89
CA LEU A 190 3.34 -11.21 -2.57
C LEU A 190 4.82 -11.15 -3.02
N GLU A 191 5.49 -10.01 -2.84
CA GLU A 191 6.87 -9.74 -3.22
C GLU A 191 7.15 -9.92 -4.72
N LEU A 192 6.14 -9.64 -5.56
CA LEU A 192 6.27 -9.76 -7.01
C LEU A 192 6.98 -8.55 -7.62
N SER A 193 6.79 -7.37 -7.04
CA SER A 193 7.36 -6.10 -7.49
C SER A 193 7.35 -5.10 -6.33
N ASP A 194 8.23 -4.10 -6.37
CA ASP A 194 8.10 -2.93 -5.49
C ASP A 194 7.01 -1.96 -5.99
N ALA A 195 6.48 -2.20 -7.20
CA ALA A 195 5.29 -1.58 -7.77
C ALA A 195 5.29 -0.04 -7.67
N ASP A 196 6.47 0.57 -7.79
CA ASP A 196 6.66 2.01 -7.80
C ASP A 196 6.27 2.60 -9.16
N MET A 197 5.22 3.41 -9.18
CA MET A 197 4.72 4.04 -10.41
C MET A 197 5.69 5.10 -10.97
N GLU A 198 6.42 5.81 -10.10
CA GLU A 198 7.38 6.84 -10.54
C GLU A 198 8.58 6.23 -11.25
N LYS A 199 8.99 5.03 -10.80
CA LYS A 199 10.03 4.23 -11.46
C LYS A 199 9.51 3.41 -12.65
N GLY A 200 8.20 3.42 -12.88
CA GLY A 200 7.54 2.67 -13.97
C GLY A 200 7.44 1.17 -13.73
N GLN A 201 7.61 0.70 -12.49
CA GLN A 201 7.47 -0.71 -12.12
C GLN A 201 6.00 -1.15 -12.06
N LEU A 202 5.09 -0.21 -11.79
CA LEU A 202 3.64 -0.37 -11.94
C LEU A 202 3.14 0.70 -12.91
N ARG A 203 2.52 0.27 -14.01
CA ARG A 203 1.88 1.16 -14.99
C ARG A 203 0.41 0.84 -15.09
N CYS A 204 -0.43 1.84 -15.33
CA CYS A 204 -1.86 1.68 -15.49
C CYS A 204 -2.34 2.50 -16.68
N ASP A 205 -3.03 1.84 -17.62
CA ASP A 205 -3.82 2.49 -18.65
C ASP A 205 -5.32 2.34 -18.29
N ALA A 206 -6.11 3.38 -18.53
CA ALA A 206 -7.51 3.43 -18.13
C ALA A 206 -8.44 3.49 -19.34
N ASN A 207 -9.39 2.57 -19.43
CA ASN A 207 -10.39 2.52 -20.49
C ASN A 207 -11.73 2.99 -19.95
N ILE A 208 -12.32 4.04 -20.54
CA ILE A 208 -13.58 4.62 -20.08
C ILE A 208 -14.59 4.83 -21.20
N SER A 209 -15.85 4.51 -20.91
CA SER A 209 -17.01 4.86 -21.73
C SER A 209 -18.19 5.24 -20.85
N LEU A 210 -19.15 5.97 -21.42
CA LEU A 210 -20.44 6.26 -20.79
C LEU A 210 -21.57 5.66 -21.60
N ARG A 211 -22.63 5.23 -20.91
CA ARG A 211 -23.89 4.80 -21.54
C ARG A 211 -25.11 5.37 -20.81
N PRO A 212 -26.26 5.56 -21.47
CA PRO A 212 -27.49 5.92 -20.78
C PRO A 212 -27.90 4.87 -19.74
N VAL A 213 -28.38 5.31 -18.58
CA VAL A 213 -28.84 4.38 -17.53
C VAL A 213 -29.99 3.51 -18.05
N GLY A 214 -29.89 2.20 -17.88
CA GLY A 214 -30.87 1.20 -18.33
C GLY A 214 -30.48 0.52 -19.64
N GLU A 215 -29.49 1.03 -20.37
CA GLU A 215 -28.93 0.35 -21.54
C GLU A 215 -27.85 -0.66 -21.16
N THR A 216 -27.78 -1.77 -21.90
CA THR A 216 -26.71 -2.77 -21.76
C THR A 216 -25.62 -2.61 -22.82
N LYS A 217 -25.91 -1.88 -23.90
CA LYS A 217 -24.99 -1.64 -25.01
C LYS A 217 -23.74 -0.91 -24.52
N LEU A 218 -22.58 -1.39 -24.94
CA LEU A 218 -21.31 -0.70 -24.75
C LEU A 218 -21.04 0.24 -25.92
N TYR A 219 -20.58 1.45 -25.57
CA TYR A 219 -20.18 2.48 -26.53
C TYR A 219 -18.66 2.44 -26.74
N PRO A 220 -18.15 3.10 -27.80
CA PRO A 220 -16.71 3.22 -28.00
C PRO A 220 -16.00 3.74 -26.74
N LYS A 221 -14.85 3.14 -26.45
CA LYS A 221 -14.02 3.48 -25.28
C LYS A 221 -13.00 4.56 -25.62
N THR A 222 -12.72 5.42 -24.66
CA THR A 222 -11.53 6.26 -24.62
C THR A 222 -10.49 5.59 -23.74
N GLU A 223 -9.33 5.32 -24.31
CA GLU A 223 -8.16 4.80 -23.61
C GLU A 223 -7.29 5.98 -23.17
N VAL A 224 -7.06 6.12 -21.87
CA VAL A 224 -6.24 7.18 -21.28
C VAL A 224 -4.90 6.58 -20.84
N LYS A 225 -3.82 7.10 -21.42
CA LYS A 225 -2.42 6.71 -21.15
C LYS A 225 -1.68 7.81 -20.39
N ASN A 226 -0.41 7.52 -20.03
CA ASN A 226 0.50 8.41 -19.31
C ASN A 226 0.03 8.73 -17.88
N ILE A 227 -0.44 7.73 -17.15
CA ILE A 227 -0.90 7.86 -15.78
C ILE A 227 0.23 7.43 -14.83
N ASN A 228 0.89 8.42 -14.21
CA ASN A 228 2.09 8.19 -13.41
C ASN A 228 1.84 8.05 -11.90
N SER A 229 0.61 8.27 -11.43
CA SER A 229 0.25 8.14 -10.02
C SER A 229 -1.23 7.78 -9.84
N PHE A 230 -1.61 7.23 -8.69
CA PHE A 230 -3.02 6.98 -8.37
C PHE A 230 -3.87 8.25 -8.33
N LYS A 231 -3.27 9.39 -7.95
CA LYS A 231 -3.94 10.70 -7.99
C LYS A 231 -4.15 11.17 -9.43
N SER A 232 -3.18 10.91 -10.30
CA SER A 232 -3.29 11.19 -11.74
C SER A 232 -4.37 10.30 -12.38
N LEU A 233 -4.49 9.03 -11.98
CA LEU A 233 -5.53 8.11 -12.45
C LEU A 233 -6.93 8.65 -12.16
N GLU A 234 -7.18 9.02 -10.90
CA GLU A 234 -8.45 9.57 -10.45
C GLU A 234 -8.81 10.84 -11.21
N LYS A 235 -7.88 11.80 -11.28
CA LYS A 235 -8.09 13.07 -11.99
C LYS A 235 -8.33 12.87 -13.49
N ALA A 236 -7.56 11.99 -14.13
CA ALA A 236 -7.70 11.70 -15.55
C ALA A 236 -9.08 11.12 -15.87
N LEU A 237 -9.56 10.19 -15.04
CA LEU A 237 -10.89 9.62 -15.15
C LEU A 237 -11.98 10.66 -14.87
N GLU A 238 -11.85 11.49 -13.83
CA GLU A 238 -12.80 12.57 -13.54
C GLU A 238 -12.94 13.55 -14.70
N PHE A 239 -11.82 13.96 -15.29
CA PHE A 239 -11.80 14.83 -16.46
C PHE A 239 -12.53 14.17 -17.64
N GLU A 240 -12.19 12.92 -17.95
CA GLU A 240 -12.77 12.22 -19.10
C GLU A 240 -14.26 11.90 -18.91
N ILE A 241 -14.69 11.59 -17.68
CA ILE A 241 -16.11 11.46 -17.30
C ILE A 241 -16.85 12.76 -17.64
N ASN A 242 -16.31 13.91 -17.23
CA ASN A 242 -16.95 15.20 -17.47
C ASN A 242 -16.96 15.58 -18.95
N ARG A 243 -15.84 15.36 -19.66
CA ARG A 243 -15.72 15.58 -21.10
C ARG A 243 -16.77 14.79 -21.87
N GLN A 244 -16.85 13.49 -21.63
CA GLN A 244 -17.80 12.63 -22.33
C GLN A 244 -19.24 12.95 -21.94
N LYS A 245 -19.54 13.33 -20.68
CA LYS A 245 -20.88 13.80 -20.29
C LYS A 245 -21.33 15.01 -21.11
N ILE A 246 -20.44 15.99 -21.34
CA ILE A 246 -20.73 17.16 -22.19
C ILE A 246 -21.03 16.72 -23.62
N LEU A 247 -20.17 15.88 -24.20
CA LEU A 247 -20.37 15.33 -25.56
C LEU A 247 -21.71 14.60 -25.71
N TRP A 248 -22.08 13.82 -24.70
CA TRP A 248 -23.38 13.15 -24.64
C TRP A 248 -24.56 14.13 -24.54
N GLN A 249 -24.43 15.20 -23.74
CA GLN A 249 -25.47 16.24 -23.61
C GLN A 249 -25.66 17.06 -24.89
N GLU A 250 -24.59 17.27 -25.66
CA GLU A 250 -24.59 17.95 -26.96
C GLU A 250 -25.08 17.06 -28.11
N GLY A 251 -25.39 15.78 -27.85
CA GLY A 251 -25.82 14.83 -28.88
C GLY A 251 -24.69 14.28 -29.75
N ASN A 252 -23.43 14.46 -29.33
CA ASN A 252 -22.22 14.03 -30.02
C ASN A 252 -21.39 13.02 -29.20
N PRO A 253 -21.98 11.90 -28.73
CA PRO A 253 -21.23 10.92 -27.95
C PRO A 253 -20.05 10.34 -28.75
N PRO A 254 -18.97 9.88 -28.10
CA PRO A 254 -17.85 9.23 -28.77
C PRO A 254 -18.31 8.13 -29.73
N ARG A 255 -17.99 8.28 -31.02
CA ARG A 255 -18.43 7.36 -32.10
C ARG A 255 -17.37 6.36 -32.51
N THR A 256 -16.11 6.61 -32.14
CA THR A 256 -14.95 5.77 -32.43
C THR A 256 -14.10 5.64 -31.17
N GLN A 257 -13.27 4.60 -31.11
CA GLN A 257 -12.28 4.50 -30.05
C GLN A 257 -11.25 5.62 -30.21
N GLU A 258 -10.80 6.16 -29.07
CA GLU A 258 -9.83 7.26 -29.03
C GLU A 258 -8.77 6.93 -27.97
N THR A 259 -7.50 7.18 -28.29
CA THR A 259 -6.41 7.13 -27.30
C THR A 259 -6.06 8.57 -26.92
N ARG A 260 -6.04 8.87 -25.62
CA ARG A 260 -5.71 10.20 -25.07
C ARG A 260 -4.59 10.06 -24.05
N GLY A 261 -3.76 11.08 -23.92
CA GLY A 261 -2.75 11.18 -22.87
C GLY A 261 -3.18 12.15 -21.78
N TYR A 262 -2.96 11.80 -20.53
CA TYR A 262 -3.14 12.73 -19.42
C TYR A 262 -1.93 13.67 -19.29
N ILE A 263 -2.19 14.95 -19.01
CA ILE A 263 -1.16 15.98 -18.83
C ILE A 263 -1.25 16.48 -17.37
N ASP A 264 -0.32 16.04 -16.52
CA ASP A 264 -0.33 16.36 -15.07
C ASP A 264 -0.37 17.87 -14.78
N ASN A 265 0.33 18.69 -15.59
CA ASN A 265 0.42 20.14 -15.38
C ASN A 265 -0.91 20.88 -15.56
N THR A 266 -1.72 20.45 -16.53
CA THR A 266 -3.02 21.09 -16.82
C THR A 266 -4.19 20.34 -16.18
N GLY A 267 -4.01 19.06 -15.85
CA GLY A 267 -5.09 18.19 -15.38
C GLY A 267 -6.05 17.76 -16.49
N GLU A 268 -5.65 17.90 -17.75
CA GLU A 268 -6.50 17.61 -18.92
C GLU A 268 -6.05 16.34 -19.63
N THR A 269 -6.96 15.71 -20.39
CA THR A 269 -6.61 14.69 -21.37
C THR A 269 -6.48 15.33 -22.74
N ALA A 270 -5.43 15.02 -23.49
CA ALA A 270 -5.23 15.46 -24.87
C ALA A 270 -5.29 14.27 -25.82
N SER A 271 -5.90 14.45 -27.00
CA SER A 271 -5.96 13.40 -28.02
C SER A 271 -4.54 13.07 -28.48
N GLN A 272 -4.14 11.82 -28.33
CA GLN A 272 -2.93 11.30 -28.94
C GLN A 272 -3.35 10.73 -30.30
N ARG A 273 -2.61 11.08 -31.36
CA ARG A 273 -2.77 10.66 -32.76
C ARG A 273 -3.96 9.71 -33.00
N THR A 274 -5.00 10.18 -33.70
CA THR A 274 -6.13 9.36 -34.13
C THR A 274 -5.58 8.10 -34.83
N LYS A 275 -5.76 6.93 -34.21
CA LYS A 275 -5.42 5.65 -34.82
C LYS A 275 -6.25 5.52 -36.11
N GLU A 276 -5.64 5.82 -37.26
CA GLU A 276 -6.18 5.43 -38.57
C GLU A 276 -6.12 3.90 -38.65
N GLY A 277 -7.12 3.22 -38.07
CA GLY A 277 -7.22 1.76 -37.98
C GLY A 277 -6.62 1.15 -36.71
N PHE A 278 -7.09 -0.06 -36.36
CA PHE A 278 -6.39 -0.91 -35.39
C PHE A 278 -5.02 -1.24 -35.98
N ALA A 279 -3.94 -0.96 -35.24
CA ALA A 279 -2.62 -1.42 -35.65
C ALA A 279 -2.65 -2.95 -35.69
N ASP A 280 -2.52 -3.53 -36.88
CA ASP A 280 -2.44 -4.97 -37.05
C ASP A 280 -1.08 -5.43 -36.50
N TYR A 281 -1.07 -5.80 -35.22
CA TYR A 281 0.10 -6.34 -34.53
C TYR A 281 0.50 -7.72 -35.04
N ARG A 282 -0.25 -8.33 -35.98
CA ARG A 282 0.05 -9.61 -36.63
C ARG A 282 0.46 -10.66 -35.62
N TYR A 283 -0.36 -10.88 -34.59
CA TYR A 283 -0.07 -11.88 -33.56
C TYR A 283 0.06 -13.27 -34.19
N PHE A 284 1.12 -13.99 -33.82
CA PHE A 284 1.28 -15.41 -34.13
C PHE A 284 2.12 -16.10 -33.05
N PRO A 285 1.97 -17.43 -32.87
CA PRO A 285 2.73 -18.18 -31.87
C PRO A 285 4.24 -18.00 -32.00
N GLU A 286 4.94 -17.79 -30.89
CA GLU A 286 6.40 -17.71 -30.84
C GLU A 286 7.01 -19.11 -31.12
N PRO A 287 7.60 -19.36 -32.30
CA PRO A 287 8.12 -20.68 -32.63
C PRO A 287 9.38 -21.06 -31.83
N ASP A 288 10.11 -20.09 -31.29
CA ASP A 288 11.38 -20.31 -30.61
C ASP A 288 11.19 -20.79 -29.16
N ILE A 289 9.96 -20.67 -28.62
CA ILE A 289 9.60 -21.08 -27.26
C ILE A 289 8.53 -22.18 -27.35
N PRO A 290 8.80 -23.40 -26.86
CA PRO A 290 7.77 -24.43 -26.81
C PRO A 290 6.62 -24.01 -25.87
N PRO A 291 5.38 -24.50 -26.09
CA PRO A 291 4.29 -24.27 -25.16
C PRO A 291 4.64 -24.72 -23.74
N LEU A 292 4.12 -23.99 -22.74
CA LEU A 292 4.26 -24.36 -21.34
C LEU A 292 3.06 -25.20 -20.92
N THR A 293 3.33 -26.28 -20.21
CA THR A 293 2.33 -27.15 -19.59
C THR A 293 2.56 -27.22 -18.10
N PHE A 294 1.51 -27.00 -17.32
CA PHE A 294 1.56 -27.07 -15.86
C PHE A 294 0.80 -28.30 -15.36
N LEU A 295 1.37 -28.94 -14.34
CA LEU A 295 0.70 -29.98 -13.60
C LEU A 295 -0.24 -29.36 -12.55
N THR A 296 -1.30 -30.07 -12.19
CA THR A 296 -2.24 -29.58 -11.18
C THR A 296 -1.56 -29.51 -9.81
N GLU A 297 -0.62 -30.41 -9.55
CA GLU A 297 0.20 -30.46 -8.34
C GLU A 297 1.08 -29.20 -8.21
N GLU A 298 1.69 -28.71 -9.30
CA GLU A 298 2.50 -27.49 -9.28
C GLU A 298 1.68 -26.25 -8.91
N ILE A 299 0.42 -26.20 -9.35
CA ILE A 299 -0.50 -25.11 -9.01
C ILE A 299 -0.92 -25.21 -7.54
N ALA A 300 -1.23 -26.41 -7.06
CA ALA A 300 -1.58 -26.64 -5.66
C ALA A 300 -0.40 -26.32 -4.72
N GLU A 301 0.83 -26.63 -5.11
CA GLU A 301 2.03 -26.22 -4.37
C GLU A 301 2.14 -24.69 -4.31
N ALA A 302 1.97 -24.00 -5.44
CA ALA A 302 2.00 -22.54 -5.48
C ALA A 302 0.88 -21.89 -4.64
N GLU A 303 -0.29 -22.52 -4.57
CA GLU A 303 -1.40 -22.08 -3.72
C GLU A 303 -1.05 -22.20 -2.22
N ASN A 304 -0.38 -23.28 -1.81
CA ASN A 304 0.09 -23.44 -0.43
C ASN A 304 1.23 -22.48 -0.06
N GLU A 305 1.99 -21.96 -1.03
CA GLU A 305 3.03 -20.95 -0.85
C GLU A 305 2.49 -19.50 -0.83
N LEU A 306 1.19 -19.29 -1.05
CA LEU A 306 0.58 -17.97 -0.92
C LEU A 306 0.60 -17.54 0.54
N CYS A 307 1.12 -16.34 0.78
CA CYS A 307 0.94 -15.70 2.07
C CYS A 307 -0.51 -15.22 2.21
N GLU A 308 -0.93 -14.98 3.46
CA GLU A 308 -2.20 -14.33 3.75
C GLU A 308 -2.34 -13.05 2.92
N LEU A 309 -3.43 -12.92 2.16
CA LEU A 309 -3.67 -11.75 1.30
C LEU A 309 -4.03 -10.51 2.15
N PRO A 310 -3.79 -9.28 1.64
CA PRO A 310 -4.05 -8.05 2.40
C PRO A 310 -5.48 -7.95 2.96
N GLN A 311 -6.47 -8.36 2.17
CA GLN A 311 -7.88 -8.35 2.56
C GLN A 311 -8.18 -9.29 3.74
N PHE A 312 -7.59 -10.49 3.76
CA PHE A 312 -7.76 -11.45 4.84
C PHE A 312 -7.02 -11.01 6.09
N LYS A 313 -5.81 -10.45 5.93
CA LYS A 313 -5.04 -9.87 7.04
C LYS A 313 -5.78 -8.71 7.71
N ARG A 314 -6.41 -7.81 6.93
CA ARG A 314 -7.27 -6.74 7.47
C ARG A 314 -8.43 -7.28 8.30
N GLN A 315 -9.14 -8.27 7.74
CA GLN A 315 -10.26 -8.89 8.43
C GLN A 315 -9.81 -9.55 9.74
N ARG A 316 -8.70 -10.30 9.70
CA ARG A 316 -8.11 -10.90 10.90
C ARG A 316 -7.69 -9.87 11.94
N PHE A 317 -7.11 -8.74 11.54
CA PHE A 317 -6.75 -7.67 12.48
C PHE A 317 -7.99 -7.06 13.14
N MET A 318 -9.12 -7.00 12.45
CA MET A 318 -10.39 -6.58 13.05
C MET A 318 -10.92 -7.65 14.01
N ASP A 319 -10.94 -8.92 13.60
CA ASP A 319 -11.56 -10.01 14.36
C ASP A 319 -10.73 -10.44 15.58
N GLU A 320 -9.41 -10.61 15.41
CA GLU A 320 -8.52 -11.12 16.46
C GLU A 320 -7.97 -10.03 17.36
N TYR A 321 -7.71 -8.83 16.84
CA TYR A 321 -7.10 -7.73 17.58
C TYR A 321 -8.07 -6.59 17.91
N SER A 322 -9.33 -6.68 17.44
CA SER A 322 -10.38 -5.69 17.70
C SER A 322 -10.02 -4.28 17.20
N PHE A 323 -9.21 -4.19 16.14
CA PHE A 323 -8.93 -2.92 15.49
C PHE A 323 -10.17 -2.40 14.77
N SER A 324 -10.31 -1.07 14.72
CA SER A 324 -11.33 -0.45 13.87
C SER A 324 -11.01 -0.72 12.38
N PRO A 325 -12.00 -0.66 11.47
CA PRO A 325 -11.74 -0.80 10.04
C PRO A 325 -10.70 0.20 9.51
N GLU A 326 -10.66 1.40 10.09
CA GLU A 326 -9.72 2.46 9.74
C GLU A 326 -8.28 2.11 10.18
N ASP A 327 -8.12 1.67 11.43
CA ASP A 327 -6.82 1.27 11.99
C ASP A 327 -6.28 0.02 11.28
N ALA A 328 -7.12 -1.00 11.09
CA ALA A 328 -6.76 -2.23 10.39
C ALA A 328 -6.31 -1.93 8.96
N ASN A 329 -7.01 -1.02 8.26
CA ASN A 329 -6.60 -0.58 6.93
C ASN A 329 -5.21 0.07 6.95
N ILE A 330 -4.93 1.01 7.87
CA ILE A 330 -3.62 1.67 7.97
C ILE A 330 -2.51 0.68 8.29
N LEU A 331 -2.72 -0.21 9.27
CA LEU A 331 -1.71 -1.16 9.76
C LEU A 331 -1.34 -2.23 8.73
N THR A 332 -2.18 -2.47 7.73
CA THR A 332 -1.97 -3.49 6.69
C THR A 332 -1.56 -2.92 5.33
N GLN A 333 -1.40 -1.60 5.18
CA GLN A 333 -0.97 -1.01 3.90
C GLN A 333 0.48 -1.37 3.54
N ASP A 334 1.30 -1.62 4.55
CA ASP A 334 2.70 -2.02 4.39
C ASP A 334 2.93 -3.37 5.09
N LYS A 335 3.49 -4.32 4.35
CA LYS A 335 3.78 -5.68 4.84
C LYS A 335 4.68 -5.66 6.08
N ASN A 336 5.69 -4.80 6.10
CA ASN A 336 6.66 -4.76 7.20
C ASN A 336 6.01 -4.19 8.46
N ILE A 337 5.17 -3.16 8.32
CA ILE A 337 4.39 -2.63 9.44
C ILE A 337 3.44 -3.68 10.01
N ALA A 338 2.73 -4.40 9.13
CA ALA A 338 1.80 -5.44 9.54
C ALA A 338 2.51 -6.57 10.28
N ASN A 339 3.62 -7.07 9.73
CA ASN A 339 4.40 -8.13 10.36
C ASN A 339 5.00 -7.67 11.69
N PHE A 340 5.53 -6.44 11.76
CA PHE A 340 6.09 -5.89 12.99
C PHE A 340 5.03 -5.74 14.09
N LEU A 341 3.81 -5.34 13.73
CA LEU A 341 2.71 -5.35 14.70
C LEU A 341 2.49 -6.76 15.26
N GLU A 342 2.42 -7.79 14.42
CA GLU A 342 2.21 -9.17 14.88
C GLU A 342 3.35 -9.68 15.78
N GLU A 343 4.59 -9.30 15.46
CA GLU A 343 5.74 -9.56 16.34
C GLU A 343 5.57 -8.85 17.69
N VAL A 344 5.17 -7.57 17.70
CA VAL A 344 4.88 -6.80 18.92
C VAL A 344 3.74 -7.44 19.72
N VAL A 345 2.69 -7.94 19.06
CA VAL A 345 1.59 -8.65 19.73
C VAL A 345 2.10 -9.92 20.40
N SER A 346 2.95 -10.69 19.72
CA SER A 346 3.54 -11.92 20.25
C SER A 346 4.40 -11.64 21.49
N GLU A 347 5.22 -10.60 21.44
CA GLU A 347 6.05 -10.17 22.57
C GLU A 347 5.20 -9.63 23.74
N LEU A 348 4.14 -8.87 23.45
CA LEU A 348 3.19 -8.41 24.47
C LEU A 348 2.52 -9.57 25.21
N GLU A 349 2.13 -10.61 24.47
CA GLU A 349 1.56 -11.82 25.07
C GLU A 349 2.58 -12.51 25.99
N ALA A 350 3.82 -12.68 25.52
CA ALA A 350 4.91 -13.26 26.32
C ALA A 350 5.16 -12.47 27.61
N TRP A 351 5.18 -11.14 27.54
CA TRP A 351 5.33 -10.25 28.70
C TRP A 351 4.20 -10.41 29.73
N VAL A 352 2.95 -10.49 29.26
CA VAL A 352 1.80 -10.72 30.14
C VAL A 352 1.91 -12.09 30.81
N GLN A 353 2.23 -13.14 30.07
CA GLN A 353 2.37 -14.50 30.59
C GLN A 353 3.54 -14.67 31.57
N ALA A 354 4.66 -13.99 31.33
CA ALA A 354 5.83 -14.01 32.22
C ALA A 354 5.56 -13.33 33.57
N THR A 355 4.56 -12.45 33.62
CA THR A 355 4.21 -11.74 34.84
C THR A 355 3.35 -12.64 35.73
N LYS A 356 3.82 -12.97 36.93
CA LYS A 356 3.13 -13.84 37.90
C LYS A 356 1.91 -13.17 38.58
N ASP A 357 1.31 -12.18 37.95
CA ASP A 357 0.10 -11.54 38.46
C ASP A 357 -1.13 -12.31 37.96
N GLN A 358 -1.75 -13.09 38.86
CA GLN A 358 -2.93 -13.89 38.52
C GLN A 358 -4.16 -13.04 38.17
N SER A 359 -4.11 -11.72 38.35
CA SER A 359 -5.23 -10.82 38.03
C SER A 359 -5.23 -10.30 36.58
N GLU A 360 -4.15 -10.49 35.83
CA GLU A 360 -3.98 -10.00 34.45
C GLU A 360 -3.70 -11.14 33.46
N THR A 361 -4.72 -11.90 33.06
CA THR A 361 -4.58 -12.87 31.96
C THR A 361 -4.59 -12.14 30.61
N TRP A 362 -3.88 -12.66 29.60
CA TRP A 362 -3.85 -12.11 28.24
C TRP A 362 -5.23 -11.72 27.72
N GLU A 363 -6.21 -12.62 27.80
CA GLU A 363 -7.59 -12.36 27.34
C GLU A 363 -8.27 -11.13 27.96
N LEU A 364 -7.93 -10.77 29.20
CA LEU A 364 -8.51 -9.62 29.90
C LEU A 364 -7.87 -8.28 29.49
N VAL A 365 -6.61 -8.32 29.06
CA VAL A 365 -5.80 -7.13 28.76
C VAL A 365 -5.54 -6.95 27.27
N LYS A 366 -5.73 -8.00 26.45
CA LYS A 366 -5.47 -8.04 25.01
C LYS A 366 -6.04 -6.84 24.30
N GLU A 367 -7.36 -6.60 24.40
CA GLU A 367 -8.02 -5.50 23.68
C GLU A 367 -7.39 -4.12 23.99
N LYS A 368 -7.05 -3.87 25.27
CA LYS A 368 -6.42 -2.62 25.69
C LYS A 368 -4.99 -2.50 25.18
N LEU A 369 -4.23 -3.59 25.23
CA LEU A 369 -2.86 -3.64 24.71
C LEU A 369 -2.83 -3.52 23.18
N MET A 370 -3.77 -4.12 22.46
CA MET A 370 -3.91 -3.97 21.00
C MET A 370 -4.21 -2.54 20.62
N LYS A 371 -5.19 -1.90 21.28
CA LYS A 371 -5.48 -0.47 21.09
C LYS A 371 -4.25 0.39 21.38
N LEU A 372 -3.48 0.08 22.42
CA LEU A 372 -2.26 0.80 22.73
C LEU A 372 -1.20 0.59 21.63
N ALA A 373 -0.92 -0.65 21.23
CA ALA A 373 0.05 -0.99 20.20
C ALA A 373 -0.29 -0.35 18.86
N GLY A 374 -1.54 -0.49 18.39
CA GLY A 374 -2.01 0.14 17.15
C GLY A 374 -1.86 1.65 17.19
N ASN A 375 -2.26 2.31 18.30
CA ASN A 375 -2.11 3.76 18.43
C ASN A 375 -0.64 4.20 18.38
N TRP A 376 0.29 3.46 19.00
CA TRP A 376 1.71 3.81 18.97
C TRP A 376 2.32 3.57 17.60
N ILE A 377 1.98 2.47 16.93
CA ILE A 377 2.48 2.20 15.58
C ILE A 377 1.93 3.25 14.60
N ILE A 378 0.61 3.50 14.61
CA ILE A 378 -0.04 4.45 13.69
C ILE A 378 0.43 5.88 13.92
N ASN A 379 0.51 6.34 15.18
CA ASN A 379 0.73 7.76 15.46
C ASN A 379 2.19 8.12 15.78
N LYS A 380 3.07 7.13 16.04
CA LYS A 380 4.48 7.38 16.41
C LYS A 380 5.46 6.71 15.45
N LEU A 381 5.28 5.42 15.16
CA LEU A 381 6.23 4.68 14.32
C LEU A 381 6.08 5.06 12.84
N ILE A 382 4.88 4.91 12.27
CA ILE A 382 4.62 5.18 10.85
C ILE A 382 5.05 6.61 10.44
N PRO A 383 4.67 7.68 11.17
CA PRO A 383 5.08 9.03 10.80
C PRO A 383 6.59 9.20 10.81
N LYS A 384 7.31 8.62 11.78
CA LYS A 384 8.77 8.69 11.83
C LYS A 384 9.44 7.95 10.67
N VAL A 385 8.95 6.77 10.30
CA VAL A 385 9.44 6.02 9.14
C VAL A 385 9.28 6.86 7.87
N GLN A 386 8.11 7.47 7.70
CA GLN A 386 7.81 8.33 6.55
C GLN A 386 8.64 9.62 6.52
N GLU A 387 8.77 10.33 7.64
CA GLU A 387 9.55 11.58 7.76
C GLU A 387 11.05 11.38 7.46
N ASN A 388 11.60 10.23 7.85
CA ASN A 388 13.02 9.92 7.66
C ASN A 388 13.29 9.15 6.36
N ASN A 389 12.24 8.77 5.62
CA ASN A 389 12.31 7.95 4.40
C ASN A 389 13.20 6.71 4.57
N LEU A 390 13.09 6.05 5.74
CA LEU A 390 13.87 4.87 6.09
C LEU A 390 13.15 3.61 5.61
N ALA A 391 13.94 2.63 5.15
CA ALA A 391 13.43 1.28 4.97
C ALA A 391 13.17 0.66 6.35
N PHE A 392 12.17 -0.23 6.44
CA PHE A 392 11.73 -0.75 7.72
C PHE A 392 12.82 -1.59 8.43
N ASP A 393 13.70 -2.23 7.68
CA ASP A 393 14.88 -2.96 8.18
C ASP A 393 15.97 -2.06 8.79
N GLN A 394 15.86 -0.74 8.63
CA GLN A 394 16.79 0.25 9.18
C GLN A 394 16.34 0.82 10.53
N ILE A 395 15.14 0.48 11.00
CA ILE A 395 14.67 0.93 12.31
C ILE A 395 15.45 0.26 13.43
N LYS A 396 15.75 1.01 14.49
CA LYS A 396 16.51 0.51 15.65
C LYS A 396 15.62 -0.05 16.78
N ILE A 397 14.31 0.09 16.63
CA ILE A 397 13.32 -0.36 17.60
C ILE A 397 12.90 -1.77 17.20
N SER A 398 13.27 -2.77 17.98
CA SER A 398 12.76 -4.13 17.83
C SER A 398 11.33 -4.26 18.34
N ALA A 399 10.65 -5.32 17.93
CA ALA A 399 9.31 -5.64 18.44
C ALA A 399 9.31 -5.84 19.97
N GLU A 400 10.32 -6.53 20.50
CA GLU A 400 10.55 -6.74 21.94
C GLU A 400 10.66 -5.41 22.69
N ASN A 401 11.54 -4.50 22.23
CA ASN A 401 11.74 -3.19 22.85
C ASN A 401 10.45 -2.36 22.87
N LEU A 402 9.68 -2.41 21.78
CA LEU A 402 8.40 -1.71 21.74
C LEU A 402 7.39 -2.37 22.68
N ALA A 403 7.25 -3.70 22.67
CA ALA A 403 6.34 -4.43 23.54
C ALA A 403 6.63 -4.18 25.03
N GLU A 404 7.90 -4.13 25.42
CA GLU A 404 8.31 -3.78 26.78
C GLU A 404 7.89 -2.34 27.14
N LEU A 405 8.19 -1.35 26.29
CA LEU A 405 7.76 0.03 26.50
C LEU A 405 6.23 0.12 26.69
N LEU A 406 5.48 -0.55 25.81
CA LEU A 406 4.02 -0.60 25.86
C LEU A 406 3.50 -1.25 27.15
N THR A 407 4.16 -2.30 27.62
CA THR A 407 3.85 -2.97 28.90
C THR A 407 4.08 -2.03 30.09
N ILE A 408 5.18 -1.27 30.09
CA ILE A 408 5.48 -0.28 31.14
C ILE A 408 4.42 0.84 31.15
N ILE A 409 4.01 1.30 29.97
CA ILE A 409 2.94 2.30 29.82
C ILE A 409 1.60 1.74 30.32
N PHE A 410 1.24 0.53 29.91
CA PHE A 410 0.00 -0.14 30.31
C PHE A 410 -0.12 -0.26 31.84
N ARG A 411 1.01 -0.55 32.51
CA ARG A 411 1.11 -0.62 33.98
C ARG A 411 1.19 0.73 34.67
N ASN A 412 1.01 1.83 33.95
CA ASN A 412 1.10 3.21 34.45
C ASN A 412 2.44 3.58 35.10
N LYS A 413 3.52 2.83 34.83
CA LYS A 413 4.87 3.16 35.34
C LYS A 413 5.53 4.32 34.60
N LEU A 414 4.94 4.75 33.48
CA LEU A 414 5.35 5.90 32.69
C LEU A 414 4.16 6.81 32.41
N ASN A 415 4.40 8.13 32.43
CA ASN A 415 3.43 9.09 31.91
C ASN A 415 3.61 9.24 30.38
N SER A 416 2.63 9.83 29.70
CA SER A 416 2.64 10.00 28.24
C SER A 416 3.83 10.83 27.71
N THR A 417 4.25 11.86 28.45
CA THR A 417 5.39 12.71 28.09
C THR A 417 6.71 11.94 28.14
N ASN A 418 6.96 11.19 29.20
CA ASN A 418 8.18 10.40 29.36
C ASN A 418 8.19 9.21 28.41
N ALA A 419 7.06 8.54 28.21
CA ALA A 419 6.92 7.49 27.21
C ALA A 419 7.32 7.97 25.80
N THR A 420 6.86 9.17 25.41
CA THR A 420 7.23 9.75 24.10
C THR A 420 8.73 10.05 24.01
N LYS A 421 9.33 10.60 25.07
CA LYS A 421 10.78 10.87 25.11
C LYS A 421 11.61 9.58 25.01
N ILE A 422 11.20 8.53 25.72
CA ILE A 422 11.89 7.23 25.68
C ILE A 422 11.81 6.65 24.26
N PHE A 423 10.63 6.68 23.65
CA PHE A 423 10.48 6.26 22.25
C PHE A 423 11.37 7.06 21.29
N ASP A 424 11.51 8.36 21.47
CA ASP A 424 12.41 9.20 20.67
C ASP A 424 13.89 8.80 20.85
N ILE A 425 14.30 8.45 22.07
CA ILE A 425 15.65 7.95 22.36
C ILE A 425 15.86 6.59 21.68
N MET A 426 14.91 5.67 21.84
CA MET A 426 14.94 4.34 21.19
C MET A 426 15.00 4.46 19.68
N TRP A 427 14.28 5.41 19.09
CA TRP A 427 14.34 5.67 17.66
C TRP A 427 15.75 6.09 17.20
N GLN A 428 16.40 6.97 17.95
CA GLN A 428 17.72 7.50 17.60
C GLN A 428 18.85 6.52 17.86
N LYS A 429 18.83 5.86 19.02
CA LYS A 429 19.94 5.05 19.54
C LYS A 429 19.68 3.54 19.50
N GLY A 430 18.42 3.12 19.41
CA GLY A 430 18.01 1.77 19.79
C GLY A 430 18.04 1.61 21.32
N GLY A 431 17.97 0.36 21.75
CA GLY A 431 18.15 -0.02 23.15
C GLY A 431 16.86 -0.33 23.89
N ASP A 432 17.07 -0.93 25.06
CA ASP A 432 16.07 -1.42 25.99
C ASP A 432 15.39 -0.24 26.73
N PRO A 433 14.05 -0.15 26.73
CA PRO A 433 13.34 0.96 27.38
C PRO A 433 13.56 0.99 28.90
N THR A 434 13.72 -0.14 29.58
CA THR A 434 13.97 -0.17 31.03
C THR A 434 15.33 0.44 31.36
N GLN A 435 16.38 0.12 30.59
CA GLN A 435 17.70 0.74 30.73
C GLN A 435 17.65 2.25 30.48
N ILE A 436 16.90 2.69 29.46
CA ILE A 436 16.72 4.13 29.17
C ILE A 436 15.99 4.83 30.33
N ILE A 437 15.00 4.18 30.94
CA ILE A 437 14.28 4.75 32.09
C ILE A 437 15.23 4.95 33.28
N GLU A 438 16.12 4.00 33.54
CA GLU A 438 17.11 4.08 34.61
C GLU A 438 18.19 5.14 34.35
N GLU A 439 18.77 5.16 33.13
CA GLU A 439 19.84 6.10 32.75
C GLU A 439 19.37 7.57 32.82
N TYR A 440 18.13 7.83 32.39
CA TYR A 440 17.57 9.17 32.34
C TYR A 440 16.61 9.49 33.50
N ASP A 441 16.48 8.59 34.49
CA ASP A 441 15.66 8.77 35.71
C ASP A 441 14.21 9.20 35.39
N MET A 442 13.58 8.51 34.42
CA MET A 442 12.29 8.90 33.84
C MET A 442 11.07 8.11 34.38
N GLY A 443 11.28 7.22 35.35
CA GLY A 443 10.22 6.39 35.94
C GLY A 443 9.22 7.19 36.78
N GLN A 444 8.00 6.67 36.94
CA GLN A 444 7.05 7.26 37.90
C GLN A 444 7.41 6.87 39.35
N THR A 445 7.28 7.82 40.28
CA THR A 445 7.35 7.56 41.73
C THR A 445 5.94 7.29 42.27
N GLU A 446 5.80 6.20 43.03
CA GLU A 446 4.58 5.85 43.76
C GLU A 446 4.65 6.24 45.25
N ASP A 447 5.74 6.87 45.69
CA ASP A 447 5.91 7.28 47.09
C ASP A 447 4.97 8.45 47.42
N SER A 448 3.82 8.10 48.01
CA SER A 448 2.78 9.04 48.40
C SER A 448 3.26 10.14 49.35
N GLU A 449 4.32 9.90 50.14
CA GLU A 449 4.84 10.87 51.10
C GLU A 449 5.70 11.92 50.39
N GLN A 450 6.56 11.49 49.45
CA GLN A 450 7.32 12.40 48.58
C GLN A 450 6.40 13.28 47.73
N ILE A 451 5.34 12.70 47.15
CA ILE A 451 4.37 13.45 46.34
C ILE A 451 3.65 14.48 47.20
N THR A 452 3.24 14.10 48.42
CA THR A 452 2.55 15.01 49.34
C THR A 452 3.45 16.17 49.77
N ASN A 453 4.74 15.91 50.01
CA ASN A 453 5.70 16.96 50.38
C ASN A 453 5.92 17.95 49.24
N LEU A 454 6.07 17.46 48.00
CA LEU A 454 6.17 18.32 46.81
C LEU A 454 4.92 19.20 46.62
N ILE A 455 3.73 18.63 46.84
CA ILE A 455 2.47 19.37 46.77
C ILE A 455 2.42 20.48 47.83
N ARG A 456 2.86 20.20 49.06
CA ARG A 456 2.93 21.22 50.13
C ARG A 456 3.90 22.35 49.77
N GLU A 457 5.06 22.04 49.19
CA GLU A 457 5.99 23.07 48.71
C GLU A 457 5.33 23.97 47.66
N ILE A 458 4.63 23.40 46.68
CA ILE A 458 3.96 24.18 45.64
C ILE A 458 2.84 25.04 46.22
N ILE A 459 2.06 24.51 47.17
CA ILE A 459 1.03 25.30 47.87
C ILE A 459 1.64 26.51 48.58
N ASN A 460 2.83 26.34 49.18
CA ASN A 460 3.54 27.43 49.87
C ASN A 460 4.16 28.45 48.90
N VAL A 461 4.60 28.01 47.72
CA VAL A 461 5.20 28.89 46.69
C VAL A 461 4.14 29.71 45.95
N PHE A 462 2.90 29.21 45.84
CA PHE A 462 1.82 29.84 45.08
C PHE A 462 0.57 30.17 45.94
N PRO A 463 0.70 30.99 47.01
CA PRO A 463 -0.38 31.24 47.95
C PRO A 463 -1.58 31.98 47.34
N ASP A 464 -1.35 32.90 46.40
CA ASP A 464 -2.41 33.67 45.74
C ASP A 464 -3.33 32.77 44.90
N GLN A 465 -2.72 31.82 44.18
CA GLN A 465 -3.44 30.85 43.36
C GLN A 465 -4.24 29.87 44.23
N VAL A 466 -3.72 29.50 45.40
CA VAL A 466 -4.43 28.67 46.39
C VAL A 466 -5.64 29.42 46.94
N ALA A 467 -5.50 30.70 47.27
CA ALA A 467 -6.61 31.54 47.74
C ALA A 467 -7.70 31.69 46.67
N ASP A 468 -7.32 31.92 45.42
CA ASP A 468 -8.24 31.99 44.30
C ASP A 468 -8.99 30.67 44.05
N TYR A 469 -8.32 29.51 44.21
CA TYR A 469 -8.97 28.21 44.11
C TYR A 469 -10.01 28.02 45.23
N LYS A 470 -9.66 28.38 46.47
CA LYS A 470 -10.59 28.35 47.62
C LYS A 470 -11.75 29.32 47.48
N ALA A 471 -11.58 30.41 46.73
CA ALA A 471 -12.64 31.36 46.38
C ALA A 471 -13.57 30.88 45.24
N GLY A 472 -13.36 29.67 44.70
CA GLY A 472 -14.23 29.02 43.72
C GLY A 472 -13.73 29.05 42.27
N LYS A 473 -12.52 29.55 42.00
CA LYS A 473 -11.93 29.50 40.64
C LYS A 473 -11.28 28.12 40.38
N GLU A 474 -12.10 27.11 40.12
CA GLU A 474 -11.64 25.71 39.99
C GLU A 474 -10.57 25.48 38.91
N ASN A 475 -10.56 26.26 37.82
CA ASN A 475 -9.59 26.13 36.73
C ASN A 475 -8.11 26.27 37.15
N ILE A 476 -7.84 26.91 38.30
CA ILE A 476 -6.48 27.11 38.82
C ILE A 476 -5.81 25.79 39.21
N ILE A 477 -6.60 24.74 39.47
CA ILE A 477 -6.03 23.43 39.75
C ILE A 477 -5.17 22.90 38.60
N LYS A 478 -5.51 23.23 37.34
CA LYS A 478 -4.71 22.85 36.17
C LYS A 478 -3.35 23.54 36.17
N PHE A 479 -3.28 24.77 36.66
CA PHE A 479 -2.01 25.50 36.81
C PHE A 479 -1.14 24.86 37.89
N LEU A 480 -1.71 24.59 39.08
CA LEU A 480 -0.98 23.94 40.19
C LEU A 480 -0.51 22.54 39.81
N LEU A 481 -1.36 21.77 39.11
CA LEU A 481 -0.98 20.47 38.54
C LEU A 481 0.20 20.62 37.56
N GLY A 482 0.17 21.64 36.69
CA GLY A 482 1.29 21.95 35.79
C GLY A 482 2.61 22.24 36.53
N GLN A 483 2.56 22.93 37.69
CA GLN A 483 3.75 23.16 38.52
C GLN A 483 4.24 21.87 39.18
N VAL A 484 3.34 21.02 39.68
CA VAL A 484 3.70 19.70 40.25
C VAL A 484 4.40 18.85 39.19
N MET A 485 3.86 18.81 37.98
CA MET A 485 4.47 18.07 36.87
C MET A 485 5.84 18.65 36.48
N LYS A 486 5.99 19.98 36.50
CA LYS A 486 7.26 20.65 36.18
C LYS A 486 8.34 20.37 37.24
N GLN A 487 8.01 20.51 38.51
CA GLN A 487 8.98 20.35 39.61
C GLN A 487 9.34 18.88 39.86
N SER A 488 8.40 17.95 39.62
CA SER A 488 8.69 16.51 39.63
C SER A 488 9.36 16.00 38.36
N GLN A 489 9.62 16.85 37.36
CA GLN A 489 10.09 16.44 36.03
C GLN A 489 9.23 15.34 35.37
N GLY A 490 7.94 15.31 35.71
CA GLY A 490 6.99 14.32 35.24
C GLY A 490 6.97 13.01 36.03
N LYS A 491 7.77 12.84 37.08
CA LYS A 491 7.80 11.57 37.84
C LYS A 491 6.51 11.26 38.59
N VAL A 492 5.62 12.23 38.79
CA VAL A 492 4.35 12.00 39.49
C VAL A 492 3.24 11.69 38.49
N ASN A 493 2.44 10.66 38.77
CA ASN A 493 1.24 10.35 37.99
C ASN A 493 0.26 11.56 38.02
N PRO A 494 -0.17 12.09 36.87
CA PRO A 494 -1.07 13.25 36.82
C PRO A 494 -2.39 13.07 37.59
N LYS A 495 -2.98 11.86 37.55
CA LYS A 495 -4.24 11.57 38.26
C LYS A 495 -4.02 11.59 39.76
N THR A 496 -2.98 10.90 40.23
CA THR A 496 -2.62 10.87 41.66
C THR A 496 -2.24 12.25 42.18
N ALA A 497 -1.50 13.04 41.39
CA ALA A 497 -1.16 14.43 41.72
C ALA A 497 -2.41 15.30 41.85
N GLU A 498 -3.37 15.19 40.92
CA GLU A 498 -4.62 15.95 40.96
C GLU A 498 -5.47 15.57 42.19
N GLU A 499 -5.59 14.28 42.49
CA GLU A 499 -6.31 13.79 43.68
C GLU A 499 -5.69 14.30 44.98
N LEU A 500 -4.36 14.19 45.12
CA LEU A 500 -3.63 14.67 46.29
C LEU A 500 -3.65 16.20 46.40
N LEU A 501 -3.59 16.94 45.29
CA LEU A 501 -3.78 18.40 45.27
C LEU A 501 -5.17 18.76 45.79
N LYS A 502 -6.24 18.15 45.27
CA LYS A 502 -7.62 18.38 45.75
C LYS A 502 -7.75 18.07 47.23
N LYS A 503 -7.09 17.02 47.72
CA LYS A 503 -7.13 16.64 49.13
C LYS A 503 -6.41 17.63 50.05
N ASN A 504 -5.27 18.18 49.63
CA ASN A 504 -4.48 19.14 50.41
C ASN A 504 -4.98 20.60 50.30
N LEU A 505 -5.81 20.91 49.30
CA LEU A 505 -6.41 22.23 49.09
C LEU A 505 -7.77 22.40 49.79
N LYS A 506 -8.41 21.31 50.22
CA LYS A 506 -9.52 21.33 51.18
C LYS A 506 -9.00 21.68 52.57
#